data_AF-A0A0G3BZM7-F1
#
_entry.id   AF-A0A0G3BZM7-F1
#
_cell.length_a   1.000
_cell.length_b   1.000
_cell.length_c   1.000
_cell.angle_alpha   90.00
_cell.angle_beta   90.00
_cell.angle_gamma   90.00
#
_symmetry.space_group_name_H-M   'P 1'
#
loop_
_entity.id
_entity.type
_entity.pdbx_description
1 polymer ?
#
loop_
_entity_poly.entity_id
_entity_poly.type
_entity_poly.pdbx_seq_one_letter_code
_entity_poly.pdbx_strand_id
1 'polypeptide(L)'
;MPCPNNAAWCPGPAGSGRKCLKCERGTGTVLPSTLPGQPARLGAPAPVVPERVKPPVPIKPPKLVAKPALGEAASEVAAAAPGGYKFYRGDTRPPQELRNGFTAWASLSAEQARTLLKRFMGTRDSVDLPRQAKGLQDAINGSNAAMSLIDLVRQVKIEKNRSTVHISTDLTEECGGYADGYIYEMTFPSLNTLTTRNVLTSNPPSLECTSPINPLVVLDGDTIDASQTLAISSRGDEVSFLTPIPYACITRYKAPRSSVWQAMPT
;
A
#
# COMPACT_ATOMS: atom_id res chain seq x y z
N MET A 1 23.64 19.74 11.75
CA MET A 1 22.92 19.38 12.99
C MET A 1 21.51 18.97 12.62
N PRO A 2 21.02 17.81 13.07
CA PRO A 2 19.66 17.34 12.76
C PRO A 2 18.63 18.04 13.65
N CYS A 3 17.48 18.39 13.08
CA CYS A 3 16.29 18.77 13.84
C CYS A 3 15.65 17.52 14.46
N PRO A 4 15.30 17.54 15.76
CA PRO A 4 14.57 16.46 16.39
C PRO A 4 13.06 16.61 16.16
N ASN A 5 12.40 15.46 16.21
CA ASN A 5 10.96 15.24 16.42
C ASN A 5 10.03 15.23 15.20
N ASN A 6 9.77 13.99 14.78
CA ASN A 6 8.44 13.49 14.43
C ASN A 6 7.34 14.14 15.28
N ALA A 7 6.52 14.97 14.67
CA ALA A 7 5.17 15.26 15.14
C ALA A 7 4.22 15.26 13.95
N ALA A 8 3.24 14.37 14.04
CA ALA A 8 2.14 14.21 13.13
C ALA A 8 1.25 15.46 13.08
N TRP A 9 0.61 15.64 11.93
CA TRP A 9 -0.67 16.33 11.70
C TRP A 9 -1.36 17.01 12.90
N CYS A 10 -1.62 18.31 12.75
CA CYS A 10 -2.66 19.03 13.49
C CYS A 10 -3.93 19.11 12.63
N PRO A 11 -5.11 18.67 13.10
CA PRO A 11 -6.37 18.94 12.41
C PRO A 11 -6.81 20.38 12.70
N GLY A 12 -6.77 21.24 11.69
CA GLY A 12 -7.40 22.57 11.71
C GLY A 12 -8.79 22.53 11.05
N PRO A 13 -9.78 23.29 11.55
CA PRO A 13 -11.14 23.26 11.01
C PRO A 13 -11.22 23.87 9.60
N ALA A 14 -12.12 23.32 8.80
CA ALA A 14 -12.39 23.75 7.44
C ALA A 14 -12.94 25.19 7.40
N GLY A 15 -12.36 26.02 6.53
CA GLY A 15 -12.95 27.29 6.13
C GLY A 15 -12.12 28.53 6.50
N SER A 16 -11.10 28.83 5.69
CA SER A 16 -10.81 30.19 5.20
C SER A 16 -9.51 30.16 4.39
N GLY A 17 -9.59 30.66 3.16
CA GLY A 17 -8.40 30.82 2.33
C GLY A 17 -7.48 31.89 2.91
N ARG A 18 -6.16 31.65 2.84
CA ARG A 18 -5.15 32.56 2.26
C ARG A 18 -3.72 32.03 2.49
N LYS A 19 -2.99 31.95 1.36
CA LYS A 19 -1.57 32.25 1.13
C LYS A 19 -0.59 32.21 2.33
N CYS A 20 0.36 31.27 2.29
CA CYS A 20 1.63 31.44 3.02
C CYS A 20 2.49 32.49 2.32
N LEU A 21 2.75 33.60 3.02
CA LEU A 21 3.73 34.62 2.66
C LEU A 21 5.15 34.15 2.99
N LYS A 22 6.05 34.43 2.04
CA LYS A 22 7.46 34.86 2.16
C LYS A 22 8.27 34.44 3.40
N CYS A 23 9.30 33.63 3.15
CA CYS A 23 10.56 33.69 3.89
C CYS A 23 11.36 34.94 3.45
N GLU A 24 11.60 35.86 4.38
CA GLU A 24 12.62 36.91 4.22
C GLU A 24 13.78 36.66 5.18
N ARG A 25 14.97 37.02 4.69
CA ARG A 25 16.30 36.83 5.28
C ARG A 25 16.55 37.87 6.38
N GLY A 26 17.37 37.51 7.36
CA GLY A 26 18.17 38.44 8.16
C GLY A 26 19.31 37.64 8.81
N THR A 27 20.53 37.67 8.28
CA THR A 27 21.63 38.60 8.60
C THR A 27 21.94 38.70 10.09
N GLY A 28 23.17 38.29 10.42
CA GLY A 28 23.63 37.95 11.76
C GLY A 28 23.92 39.13 12.68
N THR A 29 24.27 38.77 13.91
CA THR A 29 25.23 39.51 14.75
C THR A 29 25.83 38.52 15.74
N VAL A 30 27.16 38.46 15.78
CA VAL A 30 28.00 37.75 16.76
C VAL A 30 28.33 38.74 17.87
N LEU A 31 28.22 38.36 19.16
CA LEU A 31 28.99 38.90 20.29
C LEU A 31 28.88 37.95 21.53
N PRO A 32 29.76 38.07 22.55
CA PRO A 32 30.47 36.92 23.12
C PRO A 32 30.09 36.50 24.55
N SER A 33 30.67 35.35 24.91
CA SER A 33 30.85 34.68 26.21
C SER A 33 30.60 35.47 27.50
N THR A 34 29.80 34.89 28.41
CA THR A 34 30.12 34.84 29.84
C THR A 34 29.42 33.65 30.49
N LEU A 35 30.18 32.70 31.04
CA LEU A 35 29.69 31.63 31.93
C LEU A 35 29.75 32.11 33.38
N PRO A 36 28.70 31.88 34.17
CA PRO A 36 28.91 31.60 35.59
C PRO A 36 28.07 30.42 36.10
N GLY A 37 28.71 29.62 36.96
CA GLY A 37 28.06 28.95 38.09
C GLY A 37 27.29 27.66 37.80
N GLN A 38 27.95 26.51 38.02
CA GLN A 38 27.25 25.25 38.31
C GLN A 38 26.75 25.29 39.77
N PRO A 39 25.44 25.14 40.04
CA PRO A 39 24.94 24.78 41.35
C PRO A 39 25.00 23.26 41.59
N ALA A 40 25.09 22.92 42.87
CA ALA A 40 25.41 21.63 43.45
C ALA A 40 24.46 20.47 43.06
N ARG A 41 25.04 19.28 42.99
CA ARG A 41 24.37 17.98 42.86
C ARG A 41 23.44 17.72 44.05
N LEU A 42 22.14 17.71 43.80
CA LEU A 42 21.13 17.14 44.71
C LEU A 42 21.09 15.61 44.54
N GLY A 43 21.02 14.91 45.68
CA GLY A 43 21.15 13.47 45.80
C GLY A 43 20.12 12.68 45.01
N ALA A 44 20.57 11.55 44.45
CA ALA A 44 19.71 10.56 43.82
C ALA A 44 18.87 9.82 44.88
N PRO A 45 17.56 9.66 44.69
CA PRO A 45 16.73 8.81 45.55
C PRO A 45 17.07 7.32 45.36
N ALA A 46 16.96 6.57 46.46
CA ALA A 46 17.24 5.13 46.53
C ALA A 46 16.34 4.29 45.60
N PRO A 47 16.84 3.16 45.08
CA PRO A 47 16.08 2.30 44.18
C PRO A 47 14.92 1.60 44.89
N VAL A 48 13.72 1.75 44.33
CA VAL A 48 12.50 1.02 44.73
C VAL A 48 12.67 -0.44 44.32
N VAL A 49 12.60 -1.34 45.31
CA VAL A 49 12.64 -2.80 45.11
C VAL A 49 11.30 -3.24 44.48
N PRO A 50 11.28 -3.87 43.30
CA PRO A 50 10.04 -4.36 42.71
C PRO A 50 9.50 -5.57 43.49
N GLU A 51 8.22 -5.50 43.81
CA GLU A 51 7.45 -6.54 44.50
C GLU A 51 7.34 -7.80 43.64
N ARG A 52 7.56 -8.96 44.28
CA ARG A 52 7.67 -10.28 43.65
C ARG A 52 6.30 -10.77 43.20
N VAL A 53 5.99 -10.64 41.91
CA VAL A 53 4.76 -11.20 41.30
C VAL A 53 4.74 -12.73 41.44
N LYS A 54 3.64 -13.26 41.99
CA LYS A 54 3.40 -14.70 42.11
C LYS A 54 3.30 -15.36 40.72
N PRO A 55 3.88 -16.54 40.51
CA PRO A 55 3.77 -17.24 39.23
C PRO A 55 2.34 -17.73 38.95
N PRO A 56 1.87 -17.70 37.69
CA PRO A 56 0.57 -18.22 37.31
C PRO A 56 0.52 -19.75 37.39
N VAL A 57 -0.67 -20.25 37.75
CA VAL A 57 -0.99 -21.69 37.90
C VAL A 57 -0.85 -22.40 36.53
N PRO A 58 -0.26 -23.62 36.46
CA PRO A 58 -0.15 -24.38 35.22
C PRO A 58 -1.53 -24.82 34.70
N ILE A 59 -1.93 -24.34 33.52
CA ILE A 59 -3.12 -24.81 32.81
C ILE A 59 -2.75 -26.11 32.08
N LYS A 60 -3.46 -27.21 32.38
CA LYS A 60 -3.32 -28.50 31.69
C LYS A 60 -3.68 -28.36 30.21
N PRO A 61 -2.87 -28.89 29.27
CA PRO A 61 -3.23 -28.89 27.86
C PRO A 61 -4.41 -29.85 27.60
N PRO A 62 -5.42 -29.45 26.80
CA PRO A 62 -6.48 -30.34 26.37
C PRO A 62 -5.94 -31.41 25.41
N LYS A 63 -6.52 -32.61 25.51
CA LYS A 63 -6.18 -33.80 24.73
C LYS A 63 -6.35 -33.55 23.23
N LEU A 64 -5.29 -33.85 22.48
CA LEU A 64 -5.31 -34.00 21.01
C LEU A 64 -6.29 -35.11 20.63
N VAL A 65 -7.38 -34.75 19.96
CA VAL A 65 -8.25 -35.70 19.26
C VAL A 65 -7.78 -35.77 17.80
N ALA A 66 -7.63 -37.00 17.32
CA ALA A 66 -7.02 -37.36 16.06
C ALA A 66 -7.76 -36.82 14.82
N LYS A 67 -6.95 -36.51 13.78
CA LYS A 67 -7.36 -36.31 12.39
C LYS A 67 -8.13 -37.51 11.83
N PRO A 68 -9.15 -37.27 10.99
CA PRO A 68 -9.46 -38.15 9.88
C PRO A 68 -8.79 -37.67 8.58
N ALA A 69 -8.68 -38.63 7.68
CA ALA A 69 -7.80 -38.69 6.53
C ALA A 69 -8.15 -37.76 5.36
N LEU A 70 -7.17 -37.65 4.45
CA LEU A 70 -7.28 -37.13 3.10
C LEU A 70 -8.54 -37.65 2.41
N GLY A 71 -9.36 -36.73 1.93
CA GLY A 71 -10.28 -36.94 0.82
C GLY A 71 -9.83 -36.06 -0.34
N GLU A 72 -9.51 -36.69 -1.47
CA GLU A 72 -9.50 -36.05 -2.78
C GLU A 72 -10.83 -35.33 -2.99
N ALA A 73 -10.78 -34.02 -3.24
CA ALA A 73 -11.91 -33.27 -3.74
C ALA A 73 -11.45 -32.53 -5.00
N ALA A 74 -12.18 -32.85 -6.06
CA ALA A 74 -12.03 -32.43 -7.42
C ALA A 74 -11.80 -30.92 -7.60
N SER A 75 -11.07 -30.61 -8.67
CA SER A 75 -10.99 -29.30 -9.30
C SER A 75 -12.39 -28.79 -9.62
N GLU A 76 -12.91 -27.93 -8.75
CA GLU A 76 -14.04 -27.07 -9.04
C GLU A 76 -13.48 -25.85 -9.76
N VAL A 77 -13.67 -25.80 -11.08
CA VAL A 77 -13.35 -24.63 -11.89
C VAL A 77 -14.30 -23.53 -11.42
N ALA A 78 -13.82 -22.65 -10.54
CA ALA A 78 -14.52 -21.46 -10.12
C ALA A 78 -14.89 -20.65 -11.37
N ALA A 79 -16.18 -20.60 -11.68
CA ALA A 79 -16.71 -19.76 -12.73
C ALA A 79 -16.32 -18.30 -12.41
N ALA A 80 -15.71 -17.62 -13.37
CA ALA A 80 -15.41 -16.19 -13.26
C ALA A 80 -16.64 -15.43 -12.76
N ALA A 81 -16.43 -14.45 -11.88
CA ALA A 81 -17.51 -13.60 -11.40
C ALA A 81 -18.34 -13.11 -12.61
N PRO A 82 -19.66 -13.36 -12.66
CA PRO A 82 -20.46 -13.00 -13.83
C PRO A 82 -20.38 -11.49 -14.05
N GLY A 83 -19.65 -11.07 -15.10
CA GLY A 83 -19.39 -9.66 -15.41
C GLY A 83 -17.97 -9.14 -15.13
N GLY A 84 -17.04 -10.00 -14.68
CA GLY A 84 -15.64 -9.64 -14.42
C GLY A 84 -15.41 -8.92 -13.07
N TYR A 85 -14.14 -8.69 -12.75
CA TYR A 85 -13.71 -7.98 -11.55
C TYR A 85 -13.76 -6.48 -11.77
N LYS A 86 -14.49 -5.77 -10.90
CA LYS A 86 -14.64 -4.33 -10.95
C LYS A 86 -13.72 -3.64 -9.96
N PHE A 87 -13.14 -2.55 -10.40
CA PHE A 87 -12.34 -1.65 -9.58
C PHE A 87 -12.83 -0.23 -9.81
N TYR A 88 -12.61 0.62 -8.81
CA TYR A 88 -12.99 2.02 -8.82
C TYR A 88 -11.79 2.88 -8.45
N ARG A 89 -11.69 4.05 -9.10
CA ARG A 89 -10.64 5.01 -8.82
C ARG A 89 -11.14 6.43 -8.94
N GLY A 90 -10.94 7.22 -7.87
CA GLY A 90 -11.03 8.67 -7.94
C GLY A 90 -9.79 9.27 -8.61
N ASP A 91 -9.96 10.14 -9.60
CA ASP A 91 -8.86 10.84 -10.26
C ASP A 91 -9.29 12.23 -10.75
N THR A 92 -8.40 13.21 -10.76
CA THR A 92 -8.71 14.58 -11.20
C THR A 92 -8.57 14.77 -12.71
N ARG A 93 -7.86 13.86 -13.39
CA ARG A 93 -7.71 13.91 -14.84
C ARG A 93 -9.06 13.63 -15.50
N PRO A 94 -9.44 14.39 -16.53
CA PRO A 94 -10.64 14.11 -17.32
C PRO A 94 -10.44 12.88 -18.23
N PRO A 95 -11.52 12.22 -18.68
CA PRO A 95 -11.45 10.98 -19.46
C PRO A 95 -10.60 11.08 -20.73
N GLN A 96 -10.60 12.25 -21.37
CA GLN A 96 -9.86 12.54 -22.61
C GLN A 96 -8.33 12.50 -22.42
N GLU A 97 -7.85 12.71 -21.19
CA GLU A 97 -6.42 12.65 -20.85
C GLU A 97 -5.95 11.22 -20.53
N LEU A 98 -6.87 10.28 -20.35
CA LEU A 98 -6.55 8.90 -19.97
C LEU A 98 -6.31 7.98 -21.17
N ARG A 99 -5.99 8.49 -22.37
CA ARG A 99 -5.81 7.64 -23.58
C ARG A 99 -4.83 6.49 -23.41
N ASN A 100 -3.85 6.63 -22.50
CA ASN A 100 -2.85 5.59 -22.19
C ASN A 100 -3.21 4.76 -20.93
N GLY A 101 -4.41 4.93 -20.39
CA GLY A 101 -4.85 4.34 -19.13
C GLY A 101 -4.31 5.05 -17.90
N PHE A 102 -4.28 4.35 -16.77
CA PHE A 102 -3.65 4.83 -15.54
C PHE A 102 -2.22 4.32 -15.43
N THR A 103 -1.31 5.24 -15.13
CA THR A 103 0.08 4.96 -14.81
C THR A 103 0.41 5.55 -13.44
N ALA A 104 1.25 4.86 -12.67
CA ALA A 104 1.85 5.43 -11.46
C ALA A 104 2.82 6.58 -11.81
N TRP A 105 3.20 7.39 -10.83
CA TRP A 105 4.18 8.46 -11.03
C TRP A 105 5.55 7.91 -11.45
N ALA A 106 5.95 6.80 -10.83
CA ALA A 106 7.09 5.97 -11.22
C ALA A 106 6.55 4.68 -11.85
N SER A 107 6.09 4.78 -13.10
CA SER A 107 5.48 3.65 -13.81
C SER A 107 6.47 2.49 -14.00
N LEU A 108 6.08 1.30 -13.56
CA LEU A 108 6.87 0.08 -13.73
C LEU A 108 6.50 -0.63 -15.05
N SER A 109 7.48 -1.29 -15.68
CA SER A 109 7.19 -2.34 -16.65
C SER A 109 6.66 -3.60 -15.94
N ALA A 110 6.05 -4.52 -16.70
CA ALA A 110 5.64 -5.82 -16.14
C ALA A 110 6.83 -6.58 -15.53
N GLU A 111 8.00 -6.54 -16.17
CA GLU A 111 9.22 -7.16 -15.65
C GLU A 111 9.67 -6.54 -14.32
N GLN A 112 9.69 -5.21 -14.23
CA GLN A 112 10.04 -4.51 -12.99
C GLN A 112 9.05 -4.81 -11.87
N ALA A 113 7.75 -4.84 -12.17
CA ALA A 113 6.71 -5.18 -11.21
C ALA A 113 6.83 -6.62 -10.71
N ARG A 114 7.14 -7.59 -11.58
CA ARG A 114 7.41 -8.99 -11.20
C ARG A 114 8.61 -9.12 -10.28
N THR A 115 9.73 -8.49 -10.63
CA THR A 115 10.96 -8.51 -9.81
C THR A 115 10.73 -7.86 -8.46
N LEU A 116 10.05 -6.71 -8.43
CA LEU A 116 9.65 -6.04 -7.19
C LEU A 116 8.78 -6.95 -6.33
N LEU A 117 7.75 -7.56 -6.91
CA LEU A 117 6.86 -8.45 -6.19
C LEU A 117 7.60 -9.67 -5.61
N LYS A 118 8.43 -10.35 -6.43
CA LYS A 118 9.26 -11.49 -6.00
C LYS A 118 10.17 -11.12 -4.84
N ARG A 119 10.79 -9.94 -4.88
CA ARG A 119 11.61 -9.41 -3.80
C ARG A 119 10.83 -9.30 -2.48
N PHE A 120 9.58 -8.85 -2.53
CA PHE A 120 8.68 -8.81 -1.37
C PHE A 120 7.98 -10.15 -1.07
N MET A 121 8.20 -11.19 -1.88
CA MET A 121 7.83 -12.57 -1.57
C MET A 121 9.01 -13.38 -1.02
N GLY A 122 10.11 -12.69 -0.67
CA GLY A 122 11.25 -13.26 0.03
C GLY A 122 12.46 -13.56 -0.84
N THR A 123 12.43 -13.29 -2.15
CA THR A 123 13.66 -13.40 -2.96
C THR A 123 14.66 -12.31 -2.57
N ARG A 124 15.94 -12.51 -2.92
CA ARG A 124 17.03 -11.57 -2.64
C ARG A 124 17.55 -10.86 -3.88
N ASP A 125 16.78 -10.92 -4.95
CA ASP A 125 17.14 -10.29 -6.21
C ASP A 125 17.12 -8.77 -6.06
N SER A 126 18.08 -8.10 -6.69
CA SER A 126 18.06 -6.64 -6.78
C SER A 126 16.91 -6.19 -7.67
N VAL A 127 16.21 -5.15 -7.26
CA VAL A 127 15.20 -4.50 -8.09
C VAL A 127 15.82 -3.37 -8.90
N ASP A 128 15.35 -3.18 -10.12
CA ASP A 128 15.66 -2.00 -10.93
C ASP A 128 14.36 -1.22 -11.15
N LEU A 129 14.27 -0.01 -10.58
CA LEU A 129 13.08 0.81 -10.60
C LEU A 129 13.33 2.09 -11.42
N PRO A 130 12.28 2.75 -11.92
CA PRO A 130 12.42 4.04 -12.58
C PRO A 130 13.16 5.05 -11.68
N ARG A 131 13.89 5.97 -12.31
CA ARG A 131 14.69 7.01 -11.62
C ARG A 131 13.91 7.75 -10.55
N GLN A 132 12.61 7.98 -10.76
CA GLN A 132 11.68 8.64 -9.85
C GLN A 132 11.54 7.89 -8.51
N ALA A 133 11.68 6.56 -8.52
CA ALA A 133 11.61 5.67 -7.37
C ALA A 133 13.00 5.24 -6.85
N LYS A 134 14.07 5.99 -7.19
CA LYS A 134 15.45 5.65 -6.79
C LYS A 134 15.61 5.49 -5.28
N GLY A 135 14.98 6.33 -4.47
CA GLY A 135 15.05 6.21 -3.01
C GLY A 135 14.50 4.87 -2.50
N LEU A 136 13.40 4.40 -3.10
CA LEU A 136 12.83 3.08 -2.80
C LEU A 136 13.76 1.96 -3.27
N GLN A 137 14.32 2.06 -4.48
CA GLN A 137 15.28 1.09 -5.00
C GLN A 137 16.51 0.97 -4.09
N ASP A 138 17.11 2.10 -3.70
CA ASP A 138 18.29 2.12 -2.84
C ASP A 138 17.96 1.52 -1.45
N ALA A 139 16.77 1.77 -0.91
CA ALA A 139 16.30 1.16 0.34
C ALA A 139 16.07 -0.36 0.23
N ILE A 140 15.53 -0.84 -0.89
CA ILE A 140 15.28 -2.26 -1.13
C ILE A 140 16.59 -3.03 -1.37
N ASN A 141 17.47 -2.48 -2.21
CA ASN A 141 18.71 -3.14 -2.62
C ASN A 141 19.81 -3.02 -1.55
N GLY A 142 19.78 -1.97 -0.74
CA GLY A 142 20.70 -1.80 0.40
C GLY A 142 20.37 -2.69 1.60
N SER A 143 19.19 -3.31 1.62
CA SER A 143 18.75 -4.19 2.71
C SER A 143 19.07 -5.66 2.42
N ASN A 144 19.79 -6.31 3.34
CA ASN A 144 20.02 -7.75 3.29
C ASN A 144 18.86 -8.57 3.91
N ALA A 145 17.85 -7.91 4.48
CA ALA A 145 16.71 -8.58 5.07
C ALA A 145 15.80 -9.19 3.99
N ALA A 146 15.15 -10.30 4.33
CA ALA A 146 14.04 -10.80 3.53
C ALA A 146 12.85 -9.85 3.71
N MET A 147 12.32 -9.33 2.61
CA MET A 147 11.14 -8.47 2.62
C MET A 147 9.89 -9.33 2.44
N SER A 148 8.77 -8.85 2.99
CA SER A 148 7.49 -9.54 2.96
C SER A 148 6.41 -8.71 2.29
N LEU A 149 5.33 -9.33 1.81
CA LEU A 149 4.23 -8.61 1.15
C LEU A 149 3.60 -7.55 2.07
N ILE A 150 3.62 -7.75 3.39
CA ILE A 150 3.15 -6.73 4.33
C ILE A 150 4.07 -5.49 4.34
N ASP A 151 5.38 -5.65 4.10
CA ASP A 151 6.28 -4.50 3.97
C ASP A 151 5.98 -3.72 2.68
N LEU A 152 5.61 -4.40 1.60
CA LEU A 152 5.17 -3.76 0.37
C LEU A 152 3.85 -3.00 0.57
N VAL A 153 2.87 -3.61 1.25
CA VAL A 153 1.61 -2.93 1.61
C VAL A 153 1.87 -1.70 2.48
N ARG A 154 2.79 -1.78 3.46
CA ARG A 154 3.18 -0.62 4.27
C ARG A 154 3.80 0.48 3.42
N GLN A 155 4.70 0.12 2.50
CA GLN A 155 5.31 1.07 1.58
C GLN A 155 4.25 1.78 0.72
N VAL A 156 3.30 1.02 0.15
CA VAL A 156 2.17 1.55 -0.63
C VAL A 156 1.33 2.55 0.19
N LYS A 157 1.05 2.22 1.46
CA LYS A 157 0.22 3.08 2.32
C LYS A 157 0.92 4.35 2.79
N ILE A 158 2.23 4.30 3.01
CA ILE A 158 3.02 5.44 3.49
C ILE A 158 3.45 6.36 2.34
N GLU A 159 3.76 5.80 1.17
CA GLU A 159 4.30 6.56 0.04
C GLU A 159 3.19 7.36 -0.65
N LYS A 160 3.25 8.69 -0.55
CA LYS A 160 2.26 9.62 -1.13
C LYS A 160 2.89 10.70 -2.00
N ASN A 161 4.17 10.60 -2.34
CA ASN A 161 4.85 11.57 -3.19
C ASN A 161 4.97 11.07 -4.67
N ARG A 162 5.69 11.84 -5.50
CA ARG A 162 5.90 11.55 -6.93
C ARG A 162 6.86 10.37 -7.23
N SER A 163 7.22 9.59 -6.21
CA SER A 163 7.98 8.33 -6.34
C SER A 163 7.10 7.08 -6.25
N THR A 164 5.80 7.23 -6.05
CA THR A 164 4.84 6.11 -5.99
C THR A 164 4.91 5.25 -7.26
N VAL A 165 5.08 3.95 -7.04
CA VAL A 165 5.16 2.91 -8.09
C VAL A 165 3.85 2.15 -8.29
N HIS A 166 2.78 2.56 -7.61
CA HIS A 166 1.48 1.89 -7.62
C HIS A 166 0.35 2.83 -8.00
N ILE A 167 -0.77 2.25 -8.42
CA ILE A 167 -2.05 2.90 -8.68
C ILE A 167 -3.04 2.35 -7.65
N SER A 168 -3.49 3.19 -6.72
CA SER A 168 -4.55 2.81 -5.77
C SER A 168 -5.90 2.76 -6.45
N THR A 169 -6.65 1.71 -6.16
CA THR A 169 -8.04 1.49 -6.58
C THR A 169 -8.79 0.85 -5.42
N ASP A 170 -10.11 0.89 -5.45
CA ASP A 170 -10.97 0.18 -4.49
C ASP A 170 -11.92 -0.79 -5.20
N LEU A 171 -12.38 -1.80 -4.48
CA LEU A 171 -13.39 -2.75 -4.95
C LEU A 171 -14.82 -2.18 -4.91
N THR A 172 -15.00 -1.02 -4.29
CA THR A 172 -16.30 -0.34 -4.09
C THR A 172 -16.31 1.06 -4.70
N GLU A 173 -17.49 1.55 -5.07
CA GLU A 173 -17.66 2.88 -5.69
C GLU A 173 -17.27 4.04 -4.73
N GLU A 174 -17.17 3.76 -3.42
CA GLU A 174 -16.86 4.74 -2.37
C GLU A 174 -15.38 5.18 -2.34
N CYS A 175 -14.61 4.86 -3.39
CA CYS A 175 -13.17 5.09 -3.58
C CYS A 175 -12.72 6.58 -3.59
N GLY A 176 -13.61 7.50 -3.24
CA GLY A 176 -13.58 8.88 -3.71
C GLY A 176 -13.73 9.91 -2.60
N GLY A 177 -12.65 10.19 -1.85
CA GLY A 177 -12.49 11.46 -1.13
C GLY A 177 -12.40 12.70 -2.05
N TYR A 178 -12.77 12.55 -3.32
CA TYR A 178 -12.61 13.53 -4.39
C TYR A 178 -13.99 14.03 -4.84
N ALA A 179 -14.66 14.82 -3.99
CA ALA A 179 -15.91 15.48 -4.36
C ALA A 179 -15.78 16.29 -5.67
N ASP A 180 -14.57 16.76 -5.98
CA ASP A 180 -14.27 17.57 -7.17
C ASP A 180 -13.58 16.79 -8.31
N GLY A 181 -13.39 15.47 -8.16
CA GLY A 181 -12.74 14.60 -9.16
C GLY A 181 -13.72 13.69 -9.91
N TYR A 182 -13.21 12.98 -10.90
CA TYR A 182 -13.93 11.92 -11.61
C TYR A 182 -13.81 10.60 -10.84
N ILE A 183 -14.81 9.73 -10.99
CA ILE A 183 -14.75 8.34 -10.53
C ILE A 183 -14.74 7.44 -11.75
N TYR A 184 -13.74 6.58 -11.89
CA TYR A 184 -13.60 5.65 -13.00
C TYR A 184 -13.92 4.22 -12.55
N GLU A 185 -14.66 3.48 -13.36
CA GLU A 185 -14.82 2.03 -13.20
C GLU A 185 -13.89 1.32 -14.20
N MET A 186 -13.18 0.31 -13.70
CA MET A 186 -12.39 -0.60 -14.52
C MET A 186 -12.95 -2.01 -14.41
N THR A 187 -12.85 -2.80 -15.49
CA THR A 187 -13.29 -4.19 -15.50
C THR A 187 -12.23 -5.10 -16.09
N PHE A 188 -11.90 -6.15 -15.34
CA PHE A 188 -11.01 -7.23 -15.77
C PHE A 188 -11.80 -8.52 -15.89
N PRO A 189 -11.77 -9.23 -17.04
CA PRO A 189 -12.63 -10.39 -17.27
C PRO A 189 -12.29 -11.57 -16.35
N SER A 190 -11.00 -11.78 -16.09
CA SER A 190 -10.48 -12.87 -15.28
C SER A 190 -9.25 -12.39 -14.53
N LEU A 191 -9.13 -12.79 -13.27
CA LEU A 191 -7.98 -12.53 -12.42
C LEU A 191 -7.78 -13.73 -11.51
N ASN A 192 -6.53 -13.97 -11.16
CA ASN A 192 -6.12 -14.97 -10.20
C ASN A 192 -5.65 -14.28 -8.92
N THR A 193 -5.72 -14.98 -7.79
CA THR A 193 -5.04 -14.57 -6.57
C THR A 193 -3.95 -15.56 -6.18
N LEU A 194 -2.86 -15.06 -5.64
CA LEU A 194 -1.76 -15.85 -5.11
C LEU A 194 -1.50 -15.43 -3.66
N THR A 195 -1.60 -16.39 -2.74
CA THR A 195 -1.37 -16.15 -1.31
C THR A 195 0.13 -16.09 -0.99
N THR A 196 0.47 -15.61 0.22
CA THR A 196 1.85 -15.65 0.76
C THR A 196 2.44 -17.06 0.84
N ARG A 197 1.62 -18.11 0.78
CA ARG A 197 2.04 -19.52 0.76
C ARG A 197 2.13 -20.11 -0.65
N ASN A 198 2.10 -19.26 -1.68
CA ASN A 198 2.09 -19.64 -3.10
C ASN A 198 0.89 -20.53 -3.50
N VAL A 199 -0.23 -20.42 -2.79
CA VAL A 199 -1.48 -21.05 -3.22
C VAL A 199 -2.17 -20.14 -4.22
N LEU A 200 -2.24 -20.58 -5.47
CA LEU A 200 -2.97 -19.91 -6.54
C LEU A 200 -4.46 -20.27 -6.46
N THR A 201 -5.32 -19.28 -6.58
CA THR A 201 -6.76 -19.46 -6.78
C THR A 201 -7.14 -18.76 -8.07
N SER A 202 -7.54 -19.55 -9.06
CA SER A 202 -8.00 -19.01 -10.35
C SER A 202 -9.42 -18.48 -10.21
N ASN A 203 -9.67 -17.28 -10.74
CA ASN A 203 -10.98 -16.64 -10.71
C ASN A 203 -11.69 -16.72 -9.34
N PRO A 204 -11.07 -16.22 -8.25
CA PRO A 204 -11.70 -16.28 -6.93
C PRO A 204 -13.01 -15.48 -6.93
N PRO A 205 -14.00 -15.87 -6.11
CA PRO A 205 -15.28 -15.16 -6.03
C PRO A 205 -15.15 -13.71 -5.53
N SER A 206 -14.05 -13.38 -4.84
CA SER A 206 -13.74 -12.03 -4.36
C SER A 206 -12.23 -11.80 -4.35
N LEU A 207 -11.82 -10.55 -4.51
CA LEU A 207 -10.45 -10.07 -4.32
C LEU A 207 -10.26 -9.36 -2.98
N GLU A 208 -11.32 -9.22 -2.18
CA GLU A 208 -11.26 -8.61 -0.86
C GLU A 208 -10.30 -9.40 0.04
N CYS A 209 -9.31 -8.71 0.59
CA CYS A 209 -8.42 -9.31 1.56
C CYS A 209 -8.94 -8.98 2.96
N THR A 210 -9.33 -10.00 3.72
CA THR A 210 -9.79 -9.83 5.10
C THR A 210 -8.65 -9.88 6.13
N SER A 211 -7.47 -10.40 5.73
CA SER A 211 -6.33 -10.58 6.62
C SER A 211 -5.44 -9.33 6.69
N PRO A 212 -5.11 -8.82 7.89
CA PRO A 212 -4.15 -7.72 8.04
C PRO A 212 -2.70 -8.13 7.74
N ILE A 213 -2.39 -9.43 7.78
CA ILE A 213 -1.01 -9.95 7.71
C ILE A 213 -0.72 -10.81 6.49
N ASN A 214 -1.77 -11.21 5.74
CA ASN A 214 -1.63 -12.02 4.54
C ASN A 214 -2.26 -11.28 3.36
N PRO A 215 -1.58 -10.27 2.79
CA PRO A 215 -1.99 -9.67 1.54
C PRO A 215 -2.11 -10.72 0.43
N LEU A 216 -2.98 -10.47 -0.54
CA LEU A 216 -3.13 -11.30 -1.72
C LEU A 216 -2.44 -10.60 -2.88
N VAL A 217 -1.63 -11.36 -3.64
CA VAL A 217 -1.20 -10.92 -4.96
C VAL A 217 -2.33 -11.17 -5.93
N VAL A 218 -2.63 -10.20 -6.79
CA VAL A 218 -3.63 -10.30 -7.85
C VAL A 218 -2.90 -10.31 -9.21
N LEU A 219 -3.27 -11.24 -10.07
CA LEU A 219 -2.56 -11.57 -11.32
C LEU A 219 -3.57 -11.77 -12.46
N ASP A 220 -3.18 -11.51 -13.70
CA ASP A 220 -3.95 -11.91 -14.91
C ASP A 220 -3.42 -13.18 -15.58
N GLY A 221 -2.30 -13.74 -15.11
CA GLY A 221 -1.75 -15.03 -15.53
C GLY A 221 -1.68 -16.05 -14.40
N ASP A 222 -1.33 -17.29 -14.75
CA ASP A 222 -1.24 -18.40 -13.78
C ASP A 222 0.01 -18.36 -12.90
N THR A 223 0.97 -17.50 -13.26
CA THR A 223 2.20 -17.28 -12.50
C THR A 223 2.58 -15.81 -12.52
N ILE A 224 3.41 -15.38 -11.56
CA ILE A 224 3.98 -14.03 -11.56
C ILE A 224 4.69 -13.75 -12.89
N ASP A 225 5.46 -14.71 -13.39
CA ASP A 225 6.26 -14.55 -14.62
C ASP A 225 5.42 -14.43 -15.90
N ALA A 226 4.24 -15.04 -15.94
CA ALA A 226 3.32 -14.95 -17.07
C ALA A 226 2.41 -13.72 -17.04
N SER A 227 2.29 -13.03 -15.89
CA SER A 227 1.29 -11.99 -15.68
C SER A 227 1.73 -10.63 -16.21
N GLN A 228 0.84 -9.92 -16.91
CA GLN A 228 1.03 -8.53 -17.37
C GLN A 228 0.39 -7.54 -16.40
N THR A 229 -0.65 -7.97 -15.69
CA THR A 229 -1.30 -7.23 -14.62
C THR A 229 -0.83 -7.81 -13.29
N LEU A 230 -0.16 -6.98 -12.48
CA LEU A 230 0.21 -7.35 -11.12
C LEU A 230 -0.31 -6.30 -10.15
N ALA A 231 -1.02 -6.76 -9.13
CA ALA A 231 -1.53 -5.91 -8.07
C ALA A 231 -1.46 -6.61 -6.71
N ILE A 232 -1.69 -5.84 -5.65
CA ILE A 232 -1.76 -6.35 -4.28
C ILE A 232 -3.06 -5.89 -3.65
N SER A 233 -3.84 -6.85 -3.19
CA SER A 233 -5.00 -6.62 -2.33
C SER A 233 -4.55 -6.63 -0.87
N SER A 234 -4.83 -5.54 -0.18
CA SER A 234 -4.53 -5.38 1.25
C SER A 234 -5.82 -5.39 2.06
N ARG A 235 -5.72 -5.44 3.39
CA ARG A 235 -6.91 -5.49 4.24
C ARG A 235 -7.93 -4.40 3.88
N GLY A 236 -9.17 -4.83 3.60
CA GLY A 236 -10.27 -3.98 3.16
C GLY A 236 -10.45 -4.02 1.64
N ASP A 237 -10.87 -2.90 1.09
CA ASP A 237 -11.35 -2.81 -0.29
C ASP A 237 -10.26 -2.31 -1.25
N GLU A 238 -9.10 -1.88 -0.74
CA GLU A 238 -8.04 -1.28 -1.55
C GLU A 238 -7.20 -2.34 -2.27
N VAL A 239 -7.12 -2.20 -3.59
CA VAL A 239 -6.22 -2.96 -4.46
C VAL A 239 -5.24 -2.01 -5.14
N SER A 240 -3.95 -2.28 -4.96
CA SER A 240 -2.86 -1.45 -5.48
C SER A 240 -2.20 -2.12 -6.67
N PHE A 241 -2.43 -1.59 -7.86
CA PHE A 241 -1.82 -2.06 -9.09
C PHE A 241 -0.36 -1.61 -9.18
N LEU A 242 0.56 -2.53 -9.41
CA LEU A 242 1.99 -2.28 -9.61
C LEU A 242 2.32 -2.07 -11.10
N THR A 243 1.45 -2.53 -11.99
CA THR A 243 1.53 -2.31 -13.43
C THR A 243 0.52 -1.26 -13.89
N PRO A 244 0.73 -0.62 -15.06
CA PRO A 244 -0.27 0.26 -15.65
C PRO A 244 -1.62 -0.43 -15.82
N ILE A 245 -2.71 0.31 -15.62
CA ILE A 245 -4.07 -0.14 -15.95
C ILE A 245 -4.39 0.36 -17.36
N PRO A 246 -4.51 -0.51 -18.37
CA PRO A 246 -4.74 -0.09 -19.75
C PRO A 246 -6.06 0.67 -19.92
N TYR A 247 -6.11 1.58 -20.90
CA TYR A 247 -7.34 2.31 -21.23
C TYR A 247 -8.51 1.38 -21.55
N ALA A 248 -8.24 0.27 -22.24
CA ALA A 248 -9.24 -0.73 -22.61
C ALA A 248 -9.94 -1.37 -21.40
N CYS A 249 -9.32 -1.32 -20.21
CA CYS A 249 -9.93 -1.82 -18.98
C CYS A 249 -10.82 -0.77 -18.32
N ILE A 250 -10.73 0.51 -18.67
CA ILE A 250 -11.55 1.59 -18.11
C ILE A 250 -12.87 1.63 -18.90
N THR A 251 -13.97 1.24 -18.27
CA THR A 251 -15.24 1.01 -18.97
C THR A 251 -16.15 2.24 -18.95
N ARG A 252 -16.16 2.98 -17.85
CA ARG A 252 -17.05 4.13 -17.64
C ARG A 252 -16.52 5.07 -16.54
N TYR A 253 -17.07 6.27 -16.48
CA TYR A 253 -16.72 7.27 -15.48
C TYR A 253 -17.95 8.03 -14.96
N LYS A 254 -17.85 8.61 -13.77
CA LYS A 254 -18.73 9.68 -13.28
C LYS A 254 -17.98 11.00 -13.33
N ALA A 255 -18.61 12.04 -13.85
CA ALA A 255 -18.09 13.39 -13.78
C ALA A 255 -18.07 13.91 -12.32
N PRO A 256 -17.28 14.95 -12.00
CA PRO A 256 -17.28 15.56 -10.68
C PRO A 256 -18.69 15.86 -10.17
N ARG A 257 -18.97 15.42 -8.94
CA ARG A 257 -20.27 15.57 -8.26
C ARG A 257 -21.47 14.94 -8.98
N SER A 258 -21.23 14.09 -9.98
CA SER A 258 -22.29 13.36 -10.69
C SER A 258 -22.52 12.00 -10.06
N SER A 259 -23.78 11.57 -10.00
CA SER A 259 -24.16 10.19 -9.68
C SER A 259 -24.29 9.30 -10.92
N VAL A 260 -24.18 9.89 -12.12
CA VAL A 260 -24.48 9.23 -13.40
C VAL A 260 -23.21 8.71 -14.04
N TRP A 261 -23.25 7.43 -14.43
CA TRP A 261 -22.20 6.79 -15.21
C TRP A 261 -22.27 7.18 -16.68
N GLN A 262 -21.12 7.50 -17.27
CA GLN A 262 -20.92 7.80 -18.68
C GLN A 262 -19.90 6.84 -19.27
N ALA A 263 -20.10 6.42 -20.52
CA ALA A 263 -19.12 5.59 -21.23
C ALA A 263 -17.82 6.37 -21.44
N MET A 264 -16.68 5.68 -21.42
CA MET A 264 -15.40 6.30 -21.79
C MET A 264 -15.44 6.78 -23.25
N PRO A 265 -14.80 7.93 -23.56
CA PRO A 265 -14.73 8.42 -24.94
C PRO A 265 -13.93 7.47 -25.83
N THR A 266 -14.34 7.31 -27.09
CA THR A 266 -13.58 6.53 -28.09
C THR A 266 -12.52 7.38 -28.76
#